data_AF-A0A1V5LPG8-F1
#
_entry.id   AF-A0A1V5LPG8-F1
#
_cell.length_a   1.000
_cell.length_b   1.000
_cell.length_c   1.000
_cell.angle_alpha   90.00
_cell.angle_beta   90.00
_cell.angle_gamma   90.00
#
_symmetry.space_group_name_H-M   'P 1'
#
loop_
_entity.id
_entity.type
_entity.pdbx_description
1 polymer ?
#
loop_
_entity_poly.entity_id
_entity_poly.type
_entity_poly.pdbx_seq_one_letter_code
_entity_poly.pdbx_strand_id
1 'polypeptide(L)'
;MIVTEPVQFDSDDPAIWIHPGDPAQSLVIGTDKEANGGLYVFDLNGKIIPEKCVRPLQRPNNVDVEYGLILGGRPVDIAVTTERLLNRIRIFSLPDMRPVDGGGIEVFAGETLRDPMGIALYKRPADGRIYAIVGRKDGPTDGRYLWQYLLEDDGSGTVKATKVREFGLYSGKKEIEAIAVDDELGYVYYSDEQIGVRKYLADPDQAGANNELAFFARTGFTGDLEGISIYTLPGGRGYILVSDQQANKFHIFKREGEPGQPHQHTLVKVIKTSTSESDGSEVTSVALNQTYPHGLFVAMSDNKTFHYYDWSDIAGTELEMTGR
;
A
#
# COMPACT_ATOMS: atom_id res chain seq x y z
N MET A 1 -16.90 -5.96 13.06
CA MET A 1 -16.58 -6.08 11.62
C MET A 1 -17.66 -5.40 10.78
N ILE A 2 -17.24 -4.60 9.80
CA ILE A 2 -18.10 -3.96 8.79
C ILE A 2 -17.68 -4.49 7.42
N VAL A 3 -18.63 -4.64 6.50
CA VAL A 3 -18.37 -4.99 5.09
C VAL A 3 -18.82 -3.81 4.24
N THR A 4 -17.98 -3.35 3.32
CA THR A 4 -18.32 -2.21 2.47
C THR A 4 -19.47 -2.54 1.52
N GLU A 5 -20.11 -1.48 1.01
CA GLU A 5 -20.83 -1.61 -0.24
C GLU A 5 -19.89 -2.11 -1.35
N PRO A 6 -20.40 -2.91 -2.30
CA PRO A 6 -19.56 -3.49 -3.33
C PRO A 6 -19.14 -2.44 -4.36
N VAL A 7 -17.90 -2.54 -4.85
CA VAL A 7 -17.49 -1.88 -6.09
C VAL A 7 -18.23 -2.49 -7.28
N GLN A 8 -18.11 -1.89 -8.46
CA GLN A 8 -18.92 -2.30 -9.59
C GLN A 8 -18.46 -3.65 -10.17
N PHE A 9 -17.15 -3.85 -10.32
CA PHE A 9 -16.63 -5.02 -11.01
C PHE A 9 -15.76 -5.92 -10.16
N ASP A 10 -14.57 -5.49 -9.75
CA ASP A 10 -13.58 -6.33 -9.08
C ASP A 10 -12.74 -5.52 -8.10
N SER A 11 -12.92 -5.70 -6.79
CA SER A 11 -12.15 -4.98 -5.78
C SER A 11 -10.72 -5.53 -5.70
N ASP A 12 -9.75 -4.68 -5.35
CA ASP A 12 -8.36 -5.14 -5.28
C ASP A 12 -7.61 -4.65 -4.04
N ASP A 13 -7.40 -3.34 -3.92
CA ASP A 13 -6.49 -2.80 -2.93
C ASP A 13 -7.09 -1.62 -2.16
N PRO A 14 -7.02 -1.62 -0.82
CA PRO A 14 -7.42 -0.49 0.00
C PRO A 14 -6.24 0.40 0.41
N ALA A 15 -6.50 1.69 0.62
CA ALA A 15 -5.64 2.61 1.37
C ALA A 15 -6.48 3.43 2.36
N ILE A 16 -5.87 3.88 3.47
CA ILE A 16 -6.55 4.62 4.53
C ILE A 16 -6.01 6.06 4.60
N TRP A 17 -6.87 7.04 4.35
CA TRP A 17 -6.56 8.45 4.59
C TRP A 17 -7.07 8.89 5.95
N ILE A 18 -6.15 9.34 6.82
CA ILE A 18 -6.45 9.83 8.16
C ILE A 18 -6.78 11.31 8.11
N HIS A 19 -7.99 11.67 8.52
CA HIS A 19 -8.41 13.07 8.55
C HIS A 19 -7.64 13.84 9.65
N PRO A 20 -6.91 14.93 9.31
CA PRO A 20 -5.88 15.52 10.19
C PRO A 20 -6.41 16.19 11.47
N GLY A 21 -7.70 16.57 11.49
CA GLY A 21 -8.33 17.22 12.65
C GLY A 21 -9.47 16.45 13.30
N ASP A 22 -9.87 15.32 12.71
CA ASP A 22 -11.04 14.55 13.16
C ASP A 22 -10.96 13.13 12.59
N PRO A 23 -10.26 12.20 13.26
CA PRO A 23 -10.07 10.83 12.77
C PRO A 23 -11.36 10.08 12.46
N ALA A 24 -12.51 10.49 12.99
CA ALA A 24 -13.81 9.86 12.70
C ALA A 24 -14.32 10.19 11.29
N GLN A 25 -13.74 11.19 10.62
CA GLN A 25 -13.99 11.57 9.22
C GLN A 25 -12.94 11.01 8.25
N SER A 26 -12.09 10.09 8.71
CA SER A 26 -11.14 9.37 7.86
C SER A 26 -11.86 8.59 6.76
N LEU A 27 -11.14 8.34 5.67
CA LEU A 27 -11.67 7.72 4.46
C LEU A 27 -10.88 6.45 4.15
N VAL A 28 -11.56 5.47 3.57
CA VAL A 28 -10.92 4.33 2.93
C VAL A 28 -11.09 4.47 1.43
N ILE A 29 -10.00 4.37 0.68
CA ILE A 29 -10.01 4.36 -0.78
C ILE A 29 -9.79 2.92 -1.22
N GLY A 30 -10.56 2.44 -2.18
CA GLY A 30 -10.43 1.10 -2.72
C GLY A 30 -10.41 1.10 -4.24
N THR A 31 -9.61 0.24 -4.85
CA THR A 31 -9.54 0.10 -6.31
C THR A 31 -10.59 -0.90 -6.83
N ASP A 32 -11.13 -0.60 -8.01
CA ASP A 32 -11.92 -1.51 -8.84
C ASP A 32 -11.08 -1.83 -10.10
N LYS A 33 -10.45 -3.00 -10.15
CA LYS A 33 -9.33 -3.35 -11.04
C LYS A 33 -9.70 -3.75 -12.47
N GLU A 34 -10.83 -3.26 -12.96
CA GLU A 34 -11.32 -3.53 -14.31
C GLU A 34 -11.06 -2.41 -15.31
N ALA A 35 -11.14 -2.72 -16.61
CA ALA A 35 -10.87 -1.76 -17.69
C ALA A 35 -11.76 -0.49 -17.66
N ASN A 36 -12.91 -0.55 -17.01
CA ASN A 36 -13.82 0.57 -16.76
C ASN A 36 -14.07 0.79 -15.26
N GLY A 37 -13.17 0.31 -14.40
CA GLY A 37 -13.22 0.47 -12.96
C GLY A 37 -12.80 1.87 -12.50
N GLY A 38 -12.15 1.97 -11.36
CA GLY A 38 -11.76 3.27 -10.78
C GLY A 38 -11.40 3.22 -9.31
N LEU A 39 -11.34 4.40 -8.69
CA LEU A 39 -11.20 4.55 -7.25
C LEU A 39 -12.57 4.76 -6.62
N TYR A 40 -12.89 3.95 -5.63
CA TYR A 40 -14.04 4.10 -4.77
C TYR A 40 -13.59 4.68 -3.43
N VAL A 41 -14.39 5.57 -2.87
CA VAL A 41 -14.12 6.15 -1.56
C VAL A 41 -15.24 5.78 -0.63
N PHE A 42 -14.89 5.29 0.55
CA PHE A 42 -15.78 4.80 1.56
C PHE A 42 -15.61 5.60 2.86
N ASP A 43 -16.71 5.77 3.59
CA ASP A 43 -16.65 6.18 4.99
C ASP A 43 -16.25 5.01 5.90
N LEU A 44 -16.05 5.29 7.19
CA LEU A 44 -15.71 4.26 8.19
C LEU A 44 -16.86 3.27 8.49
N ASN A 45 -18.05 3.46 7.92
CA ASN A 45 -19.16 2.50 7.97
C ASN A 45 -19.23 1.64 6.69
N GLY A 46 -18.25 1.77 5.80
CA GLY A 46 -18.17 1.06 4.54
C GLY A 46 -19.16 1.54 3.48
N LYS A 47 -19.70 2.76 3.63
CA LYS A 47 -20.61 3.37 2.66
C LYS A 47 -19.84 4.13 1.60
N ILE A 48 -20.19 3.91 0.33
CA ILE A 48 -19.59 4.65 -0.78
C ILE A 48 -19.99 6.12 -0.67
N ILE A 49 -19.04 7.02 -0.92
CA ILE A 49 -19.22 8.46 -1.06
C ILE A 49 -19.15 8.79 -2.55
N PRO A 50 -20.27 8.79 -3.29
CA PRO A 50 -20.26 8.74 -4.76
C PRO A 50 -19.54 9.93 -5.41
N GLU A 51 -19.63 11.11 -4.81
CA GLU A 51 -19.00 12.34 -5.29
C GLU A 51 -17.47 12.36 -5.16
N LYS A 52 -16.89 11.43 -4.39
CA LYS A 52 -15.43 11.27 -4.25
C LYS A 52 -14.89 10.12 -5.10
N CYS A 53 -15.73 9.26 -5.66
CA CYS A 53 -15.28 8.18 -6.53
C CYS A 53 -14.73 8.72 -7.86
N VAL A 54 -13.60 8.19 -8.32
CA VAL A 54 -12.98 8.56 -9.60
C VAL A 54 -13.18 7.43 -10.59
N ARG A 55 -14.07 7.63 -11.58
CA ARG A 55 -14.41 6.66 -12.62
C ARG A 55 -14.73 7.36 -13.95
N PRO A 56 -14.44 6.74 -15.11
CA PRO A 56 -13.69 5.50 -15.25
C PRO A 56 -12.17 5.73 -15.15
N LEU A 57 -11.45 4.74 -14.64
CA LEU A 57 -10.02 4.54 -14.88
C LEU A 57 -9.81 3.28 -15.72
N GLN A 58 -8.70 3.23 -16.45
CA GLN A 58 -8.36 2.15 -17.36
C GLN A 58 -7.55 1.06 -16.64
N ARG A 59 -8.27 0.19 -15.91
CA ARG A 59 -7.69 -0.91 -15.13
C ARG A 59 -6.71 -0.41 -14.07
N PRO A 60 -7.20 0.36 -13.07
CA PRO A 60 -6.36 0.67 -11.93
C PRO A 60 -5.98 -0.61 -11.18
N ASN A 61 -4.91 -0.59 -10.38
CA ASN A 61 -4.51 -1.77 -9.61
C ASN A 61 -4.44 -1.50 -8.11
N ASN A 62 -3.27 -1.11 -7.60
CA ASN A 62 -3.09 -0.74 -6.20
C ASN A 62 -3.29 0.77 -6.00
N VAL A 63 -3.54 1.18 -4.77
CA VAL A 63 -3.64 2.58 -4.35
C VAL A 63 -2.92 2.77 -3.04
N ASP A 64 -2.23 3.89 -2.89
CA ASP A 64 -1.60 4.27 -1.63
C ASP A 64 -1.77 5.78 -1.37
N VAL A 65 -1.63 6.19 -0.11
CA VAL A 65 -1.88 7.55 0.39
C VAL A 65 -0.64 8.11 1.08
N GLU A 66 -0.32 9.37 0.78
CA GLU A 66 0.74 10.10 1.47
C GLU A 66 0.35 11.56 1.73
N TYR A 67 0.95 12.16 2.76
CA TYR A 67 0.51 13.42 3.34
C TYR A 67 1.47 14.59 3.04
N GLY A 68 0.90 15.74 2.71
CA GLY A 68 1.62 17.01 2.66
C GLY A 68 2.63 17.18 1.50
N LEU A 69 2.34 16.64 0.32
CA LEU A 69 3.06 17.00 -0.91
C LEU A 69 2.90 18.51 -1.16
N ILE A 70 4.01 19.23 -1.38
CA ILE A 70 3.94 20.67 -1.65
C ILE A 70 3.56 20.91 -3.11
N LEU A 71 2.37 21.47 -3.34
CA LEU A 71 1.85 21.87 -4.66
C LEU A 71 1.36 23.32 -4.63
N GLY A 72 1.85 24.15 -5.56
CA GLY A 72 1.51 25.57 -5.61
C GLY A 72 1.81 26.30 -4.28
N GLY A 73 2.86 25.87 -3.58
CA GLY A 73 3.26 26.41 -2.28
C GLY A 73 2.40 25.98 -1.08
N ARG A 74 1.53 24.97 -1.22
CA ARG A 74 0.68 24.46 -0.13
C ARG A 74 0.84 22.94 0.05
N PRO A 75 0.78 22.42 1.28
CA PRO A 75 0.74 20.98 1.51
C PRO A 75 -0.60 20.41 1.03
N VAL A 76 -0.53 19.28 0.33
CA VAL A 76 -1.66 18.53 -0.22
C VAL A 76 -1.44 17.05 0.08
N ASP A 77 -2.41 16.41 0.72
CA ASP A 77 -2.43 14.96 0.85
C ASP A 77 -2.84 14.35 -0.50
N ILE A 78 -2.30 13.19 -0.84
CA ILE A 78 -2.48 12.57 -2.15
C ILE A 78 -2.86 11.11 -2.04
N ALA A 79 -3.72 10.64 -2.96
CA ALA A 79 -3.90 9.24 -3.29
C ALA A 79 -3.24 8.98 -4.65
N VAL A 80 -2.43 7.92 -4.75
CA VAL A 80 -1.75 7.54 -5.98
C VAL A 80 -2.12 6.12 -6.34
N THR A 81 -2.53 5.90 -7.59
CA THR A 81 -2.88 4.56 -8.10
C THR A 81 -2.18 4.31 -9.43
N THR A 82 -1.85 3.05 -9.72
CA THR A 82 -1.43 2.63 -11.06
C THR A 82 -2.64 2.57 -11.98
N GLU A 83 -2.47 2.84 -13.28
CA GLU A 83 -3.50 2.68 -14.31
C GLU A 83 -2.91 1.81 -15.44
N ARG A 84 -3.15 0.50 -15.34
CA ARG A 84 -2.38 -0.54 -16.03
C ARG A 84 -2.43 -0.41 -17.54
N LEU A 85 -3.63 -0.27 -18.12
CA LEU A 85 -3.79 -0.26 -19.57
C LEU A 85 -3.19 0.99 -20.24
N LEU A 86 -2.91 2.03 -19.46
CA LEU A 86 -2.31 3.27 -19.95
C LEU A 86 -0.86 3.46 -19.49
N ASN A 87 -0.27 2.46 -18.82
CA ASN A 87 1.12 2.45 -18.39
C ASN A 87 1.55 3.71 -17.63
N ARG A 88 0.71 4.15 -16.69
CA ARG A 88 0.91 5.39 -15.94
C ARG A 88 0.47 5.24 -14.50
N ILE A 89 0.89 6.18 -13.66
CA ILE A 89 0.26 6.43 -12.36
C ILE A 89 -0.69 7.63 -12.47
N ARG A 90 -1.70 7.62 -11.61
CA ARG A 90 -2.68 8.70 -11.45
C ARG A 90 -2.61 9.23 -10.03
N ILE A 91 -2.71 10.56 -9.88
CA ILE A 91 -2.56 11.23 -8.59
C ILE A 91 -3.74 12.16 -8.35
N PHE A 92 -4.37 12.00 -7.19
CA PHE A 92 -5.52 12.78 -6.76
C PHE A 92 -5.25 13.45 -5.43
N SER A 93 -5.67 14.71 -5.27
CA SER A 93 -5.63 15.37 -3.96
C SER A 93 -6.67 14.77 -3.01
N LEU A 94 -6.36 14.78 -1.71
CA LEU A 94 -7.27 14.35 -0.65
C LEU A 94 -7.67 15.54 0.23
N PRO A 95 -8.91 15.52 0.77
CA PRO A 95 -9.93 14.48 0.59
C PRO A 95 -10.84 14.69 -0.64
N ASP A 96 -10.57 15.66 -1.51
CA ASP A 96 -11.50 16.07 -2.58
C ASP A 96 -11.42 15.24 -3.87
N MET A 97 -10.43 14.33 -3.96
CA MET A 97 -10.20 13.39 -5.06
C MET A 97 -10.05 14.05 -6.44
N ARG A 98 -9.54 15.29 -6.47
CA ARG A 98 -9.30 16.01 -7.73
C ARG A 98 -7.98 15.57 -8.36
N PRO A 99 -7.92 15.31 -9.68
CA PRO A 99 -6.67 14.96 -10.33
C PRO A 99 -5.70 16.14 -10.27
N VAL A 100 -4.45 15.85 -9.91
CA VAL A 100 -3.35 16.83 -9.82
C VAL A 100 -2.15 16.44 -10.69
N ASP A 101 -2.31 15.48 -11.58
CA ASP A 101 -1.25 14.79 -12.34
C ASP A 101 -1.17 15.21 -13.83
N GLY A 102 -1.86 16.27 -14.23
CA GLY A 102 -1.92 16.69 -15.63
C GLY A 102 -2.54 15.66 -16.58
N GLY A 103 -3.30 14.69 -16.06
CA GLY A 103 -3.91 13.61 -16.85
C GLY A 103 -3.18 12.27 -16.73
N GLY A 104 -2.12 12.19 -15.93
CA GLY A 104 -1.40 10.95 -15.58
C GLY A 104 0.07 10.98 -15.98
N ILE A 105 0.89 10.21 -15.25
CA ILE A 105 2.35 10.23 -15.39
C ILE A 105 2.84 8.86 -15.85
N GLU A 106 3.46 8.82 -17.03
CA GLU A 106 3.99 7.58 -17.61
C GLU A 106 5.02 6.92 -16.67
N VAL A 107 4.91 5.60 -16.51
CA VAL A 107 5.86 4.78 -15.78
C VAL A 107 6.49 3.73 -16.69
N PHE A 108 7.71 3.31 -16.32
CA PHE A 108 8.50 2.34 -17.09
C PHE A 108 8.74 2.78 -18.54
N ALA A 109 8.85 4.09 -18.75
CA ALA A 109 9.10 4.67 -20.07
C ALA A 109 10.36 4.07 -20.68
N GLY A 110 10.24 3.55 -21.90
CA GLY A 110 11.32 2.89 -22.63
C GLY A 110 11.44 1.37 -22.40
N GLU A 111 10.74 0.80 -21.43
CA GLU A 111 10.71 -0.66 -21.20
C GLU A 111 9.64 -1.35 -22.05
N THR A 112 9.91 -2.60 -22.43
CA THR A 112 8.92 -3.46 -23.11
C THR A 112 7.88 -4.00 -22.14
N LEU A 113 8.31 -4.43 -20.95
CA LEU A 113 7.46 -4.94 -19.88
C LEU A 113 7.14 -3.78 -18.94
N ARG A 114 5.99 -3.14 -19.16
CA ARG A 114 5.68 -1.84 -18.54
C ARG A 114 4.29 -1.71 -17.94
N ASP A 115 3.50 -2.77 -17.94
CA ASP A 115 2.15 -2.81 -17.34
C ASP A 115 2.26 -2.63 -15.82
N PRO A 116 1.92 -1.45 -15.25
CA PRO A 116 2.11 -1.20 -13.83
C PRO A 116 1.11 -2.00 -12.97
N MET A 117 1.57 -2.39 -11.78
CA MET A 117 0.86 -3.25 -10.84
C MET A 117 0.81 -2.60 -9.46
N GLY A 118 1.64 -3.09 -8.54
CA GLY A 118 1.89 -2.56 -7.21
C GLY A 118 2.31 -1.10 -7.18
N ILE A 119 1.89 -0.40 -6.15
CA ILE A 119 2.42 0.91 -5.79
C ILE A 119 2.46 1.09 -4.29
N ALA A 120 3.49 1.77 -3.81
CA ALA A 120 3.54 2.32 -2.47
C ALA A 120 4.26 3.68 -2.49
N LEU A 121 3.94 4.54 -1.53
CA LEU A 121 4.50 5.86 -1.37
C LEU A 121 5.52 5.86 -0.23
N TYR A 122 6.55 6.69 -0.36
CA TYR A 122 7.57 6.88 0.66
C TYR A 122 7.72 8.37 0.92
N LYS A 123 7.52 8.80 2.15
CA LYS A 123 7.91 10.14 2.59
C LYS A 123 9.19 10.07 3.39
N ARG A 124 10.24 10.65 2.81
CA ARG A 124 11.55 10.68 3.44
C ARG A 124 11.52 11.56 4.70
N PRO A 125 11.81 11.01 5.90
CA PRO A 125 11.76 11.79 7.14
C PRO A 125 12.73 12.98 7.18
N ALA A 126 13.85 12.88 6.46
CA ALA A 126 14.91 13.88 6.50
C ALA A 126 14.51 15.24 5.88
N ASP A 127 13.66 15.23 4.86
CA ASP A 127 13.30 16.44 4.09
C ASP A 127 11.83 16.49 3.63
N GLY A 128 11.04 15.47 3.94
CA GLY A 128 9.63 15.39 3.57
C GLY A 128 9.38 15.18 2.09
N ARG A 129 10.41 14.83 1.30
CA ARG A 129 10.21 14.46 -0.12
C ARG A 129 9.41 13.18 -0.23
N ILE A 130 8.51 13.15 -1.21
CA ILE A 130 7.62 12.02 -1.43
C ILE A 130 8.03 11.31 -2.72
N TYR A 131 8.04 9.99 -2.66
CA TYR A 131 8.40 9.11 -3.77
C TYR A 131 7.29 8.09 -4.00
N ALA A 132 7.07 7.70 -5.25
CA ALA A 132 6.27 6.54 -5.61
C ALA A 132 7.19 5.38 -6.01
N ILE A 133 7.02 4.21 -5.39
CA ILE A 133 7.67 2.96 -5.77
C ILE A 133 6.64 2.12 -6.51
N VAL A 134 6.91 1.81 -7.78
CA VAL A 134 5.97 1.17 -8.69
C VAL A 134 6.51 -0.18 -9.12
N GLY A 135 5.66 -1.21 -9.02
CA GLY A 135 5.83 -2.54 -9.59
C GLY A 135 5.11 -2.70 -10.92
N ARG A 136 5.27 -3.85 -11.56
CA ARG A 136 4.71 -4.16 -12.88
C ARG A 136 4.20 -5.60 -12.93
N LYS A 137 3.43 -5.97 -13.95
CA LYS A 137 2.91 -7.34 -14.11
C LYS A 137 4.01 -8.36 -14.39
N ASP A 138 5.02 -7.95 -15.14
CA ASP A 138 6.16 -8.79 -15.48
C ASP A 138 7.39 -7.89 -15.60
N GLY A 139 8.58 -8.45 -15.43
CA GLY A 139 9.80 -7.68 -15.40
C GLY A 139 11.08 -8.52 -15.38
N PRO A 140 12.23 -7.84 -15.43
CA PRO A 140 13.53 -8.47 -15.39
C PRO A 140 13.80 -9.07 -14.00
N THR A 141 14.54 -10.18 -13.99
CA THR A 141 15.00 -10.86 -12.77
C THR A 141 16.38 -10.38 -12.30
N ASP A 142 16.91 -9.32 -12.91
CA ASP A 142 18.27 -8.80 -12.70
C ASP A 142 18.38 -7.72 -11.62
N GLY A 143 17.36 -7.60 -10.77
CA GLY A 143 17.35 -6.67 -9.64
C GLY A 143 16.85 -5.26 -9.98
N ARG A 144 16.17 -5.08 -11.12
CA ARG A 144 15.66 -3.78 -11.59
C ARG A 144 14.13 -3.75 -11.74
N TYR A 145 13.41 -4.63 -11.04
CA TYR A 145 11.97 -4.83 -11.21
C TYR A 145 11.13 -3.61 -10.81
N LEU A 146 11.43 -3.00 -9.67
CA LEU A 146 10.73 -1.83 -9.15
C LEU A 146 11.41 -0.55 -9.64
N TRP A 147 10.61 0.46 -10.01
CA TRP A 147 11.11 1.81 -10.27
C TRP A 147 10.57 2.77 -9.20
N GLN A 148 11.43 3.68 -8.75
CA GLN A 148 11.08 4.72 -7.78
C GLN A 148 11.15 6.09 -8.45
N TYR A 149 10.13 6.91 -8.21
CA TYR A 149 9.96 8.23 -8.80
C TYR A 149 9.79 9.27 -7.70
N LEU A 150 10.56 10.35 -7.76
CA LEU A 150 10.38 11.53 -6.91
C LEU A 150 9.18 12.34 -7.41
N LEU A 151 8.21 12.60 -6.54
CA LEU A 151 7.02 13.40 -6.82
C LEU A 151 7.25 14.86 -6.40
N GLU A 152 7.02 15.79 -7.31
CA GLU A 152 7.23 17.23 -7.08
C GLU A 152 6.19 18.07 -7.82
N ASP A 153 6.02 19.32 -7.39
CA ASP A 153 5.35 20.33 -8.20
C ASP A 153 6.17 20.63 -9.46
N ASP A 154 5.52 20.72 -10.62
CA ASP A 154 6.12 21.19 -11.86
C ASP A 154 6.29 22.72 -11.89
N GLY A 155 5.77 23.42 -10.88
CA GLY A 155 5.80 24.87 -10.72
C GLY A 155 4.47 25.53 -11.08
N SER A 156 3.48 24.76 -11.55
CA SER A 156 2.13 25.21 -11.89
C SER A 156 1.06 24.74 -10.89
N GLY A 157 1.45 23.99 -9.85
CA GLY A 157 0.54 23.27 -8.97
C GLY A 157 0.12 21.90 -9.50
N THR A 158 0.85 21.37 -10.50
CA THR A 158 0.64 20.04 -11.08
C THR A 158 1.79 19.13 -10.69
N VAL A 159 1.49 17.90 -10.30
CA VAL A 159 2.51 16.90 -9.95
C VAL A 159 3.23 16.44 -11.21
N LYS A 160 4.56 16.41 -11.13
CA LYS A 160 5.45 15.64 -12.01
C LYS A 160 6.11 14.52 -11.22
N ALA A 161 6.56 13.47 -11.91
CA ALA A 161 7.36 12.41 -11.32
C ALA A 161 8.68 12.23 -12.08
N THR A 162 9.80 12.21 -11.36
CA THR A 162 11.14 11.98 -11.93
C THR A 162 11.65 10.62 -11.49
N LYS A 163 11.95 9.70 -12.41
CA LYS A 163 12.59 8.42 -12.06
C LYS A 163 13.94 8.69 -11.41
N VAL A 164 14.13 8.22 -10.18
CA VAL A 164 15.38 8.38 -9.42
C VAL A 164 16.11 7.06 -9.17
N ARG A 165 15.42 5.92 -9.28
CA ARG A 165 16.00 4.61 -8.96
C ARG A 165 15.28 3.46 -9.66
N GLU A 166 16.01 2.40 -9.94
CA GLU A 166 15.50 1.06 -10.26
C GLU A 166 16.19 0.04 -9.34
N PHE A 167 15.41 -0.90 -8.81
CA PHE A 167 15.88 -1.88 -7.82
C PHE A 167 14.91 -3.06 -7.70
N GLY A 168 15.21 -4.00 -6.80
CA GLY A 168 14.31 -5.10 -6.42
C GLY A 168 14.53 -6.35 -7.25
N LEU A 169 14.95 -7.42 -6.57
CA LEU A 169 14.98 -8.77 -7.12
C LEU A 169 13.56 -9.30 -7.33
N TYR A 170 13.36 -10.00 -8.43
CA TYR A 170 12.12 -10.69 -8.78
C TYR A 170 12.47 -12.10 -9.24
N SER A 171 11.68 -13.08 -8.81
CA SER A 171 11.96 -14.49 -9.06
C SER A 171 11.68 -14.99 -10.46
N GLY A 172 10.92 -14.24 -11.26
CA GLY A 172 10.38 -14.74 -12.52
C GLY A 172 9.13 -15.62 -12.33
N LYS A 173 8.55 -15.67 -11.13
CA LYS A 173 7.29 -16.37 -10.86
C LYS A 173 6.21 -15.35 -10.53
N LYS A 174 5.08 -15.41 -11.25
CA LYS A 174 3.92 -14.51 -11.08
C LYS A 174 4.33 -13.04 -11.11
N GLU A 175 4.01 -12.22 -10.12
CA GLU A 175 4.35 -10.80 -10.14
C GLU A 175 4.82 -10.29 -8.77
N ILE A 176 5.18 -9.00 -8.72
CA ILE A 176 5.24 -8.24 -7.48
C ILE A 176 4.10 -7.23 -7.52
N GLU A 177 3.00 -7.59 -6.85
CA GLU A 177 1.81 -6.75 -6.72
C GLU A 177 1.83 -6.01 -5.39
N ALA A 178 1.96 -6.72 -4.28
CA ALA A 178 1.93 -6.10 -2.97
C ALA A 178 3.26 -5.42 -2.59
N ILE A 179 3.21 -4.10 -2.32
CA ILE A 179 4.33 -3.27 -1.88
C ILE A 179 3.87 -2.47 -0.67
N ALA A 180 4.67 -2.40 0.40
CA ALA A 180 4.45 -1.51 1.53
C ALA A 180 5.73 -0.77 1.90
N VAL A 181 5.58 0.46 2.36
CA VAL A 181 6.69 1.29 2.82
C VAL A 181 6.51 1.65 4.28
N ASP A 182 7.61 1.58 5.02
CA ASP A 182 7.75 2.06 6.38
C ASP A 182 8.51 3.37 6.37
N ASP A 183 7.81 4.49 6.43
CA ASP A 183 8.43 5.82 6.44
C ASP A 183 9.37 6.03 7.62
N GLU A 184 8.93 5.65 8.82
CA GLU A 184 9.65 5.88 10.08
C GLU A 184 10.98 5.13 10.09
N LEU A 185 10.97 3.85 9.67
CA LEU A 185 12.17 3.02 9.64
C LEU A 185 12.93 3.10 8.30
N GLY A 186 12.34 3.71 7.27
CA GLY A 186 12.96 3.90 5.96
C GLY A 186 13.11 2.61 5.15
N TYR A 187 12.14 1.69 5.24
CA TYR A 187 12.18 0.41 4.54
C TYR A 187 11.05 0.28 3.52
N VAL A 188 11.32 -0.42 2.42
CA VAL A 188 10.30 -0.92 1.50
C VAL A 188 10.28 -2.44 1.57
N TYR A 189 9.08 -2.99 1.63
CA TYR A 189 8.79 -4.41 1.61
C TYR A 189 7.94 -4.72 0.39
N TYR A 190 8.15 -5.88 -0.22
CA TYR A 190 7.27 -6.36 -1.26
C TYR A 190 7.19 -7.88 -1.29
N SER A 191 6.03 -8.39 -1.67
CA SER A 191 5.79 -9.81 -1.85
C SER A 191 6.27 -10.23 -3.24
N ASP A 192 7.24 -11.14 -3.28
CA ASP A 192 7.57 -11.90 -4.49
C ASP A 192 6.66 -13.15 -4.41
N GLU A 193 5.49 -13.02 -5.03
CA GLU A 193 4.17 -13.63 -4.73
C GLU A 193 4.20 -15.13 -4.38
N GLN A 194 5.19 -15.92 -4.83
CA GLN A 194 5.24 -17.35 -4.56
C GLN A 194 6.48 -17.83 -3.81
N ILE A 195 7.29 -16.91 -3.29
CA ILE A 195 8.56 -17.28 -2.66
C ILE A 195 8.88 -16.52 -1.36
N GLY A 196 8.27 -15.37 -1.09
CA GLY A 196 8.38 -14.68 0.19
C GLY A 196 8.42 -13.15 0.07
N VAL A 197 8.61 -12.50 1.21
CA VAL A 197 8.68 -11.03 1.31
C VAL A 197 10.12 -10.57 1.36
N ARG A 198 10.47 -9.62 0.48
CA ARG A 198 11.79 -9.01 0.42
C ARG A 198 11.78 -7.63 1.05
N LYS A 199 12.93 -7.18 1.56
CA LYS A 199 13.12 -5.89 2.25
C LYS A 199 14.33 -5.14 1.69
N TYR A 200 14.16 -3.86 1.42
CA TYR A 200 15.21 -2.93 0.97
C TYR A 200 15.10 -1.59 1.71
N LEU A 201 16.10 -0.72 1.58
CA LEU A 201 15.96 0.68 2.00
C LEU A 201 15.02 1.42 1.03
N ALA A 202 14.11 2.23 1.57
CA ALA A 202 13.21 3.06 0.79
C ALA A 202 13.90 4.32 0.24
N ASP A 203 14.84 4.90 0.98
CA ASP A 203 15.57 6.09 0.56
C ASP A 203 16.55 5.77 -0.58
N PRO A 204 16.38 6.35 -1.78
CA PRO A 204 17.25 6.07 -2.91
C PRO A 204 18.68 6.59 -2.71
N ASP A 205 18.88 7.58 -1.84
CA ASP A 205 20.17 8.24 -1.64
C ASP A 205 21.05 7.54 -0.58
N GLN A 206 20.50 6.54 0.13
CA GLN A 206 21.26 5.80 1.14
C GLN A 206 22.25 4.80 0.51
N ALA A 207 23.43 4.72 1.12
CA ALA A 207 24.46 3.78 0.68
C ALA A 207 23.95 2.33 0.79
N GLY A 208 24.07 1.58 -0.31
CA GLY A 208 23.58 0.20 -0.36
C GLY A 208 22.06 0.09 -0.43
N ALA A 209 21.33 1.14 -0.84
CA ALA A 209 19.87 1.09 -0.96
C ALA A 209 19.36 -0.13 -1.74
N ASN A 210 20.07 -0.52 -2.81
CA ASN A 210 19.73 -1.66 -3.66
C ASN A 210 20.13 -3.02 -3.10
N ASN A 211 20.76 -3.09 -1.92
CA ASN A 211 21.09 -4.36 -1.30
C ASN A 211 19.83 -4.93 -0.61
N GLU A 212 19.55 -6.20 -0.86
CA GLU A 212 18.51 -6.91 -0.12
C GLU A 212 18.93 -7.02 1.35
N LEU A 213 18.08 -6.50 2.23
CA LEU A 213 18.32 -6.50 3.68
C LEU A 213 17.72 -7.75 4.35
N ALA A 214 16.58 -8.21 3.86
CA ALA A 214 15.89 -9.37 4.38
C ALA A 214 15.11 -10.08 3.28
N PHE A 215 14.95 -11.40 3.46
CA PHE A 215 14.03 -12.22 2.69
C PHE A 215 13.37 -13.24 3.64
N PHE A 216 12.10 -12.98 3.98
CA PHE A 216 11.35 -13.69 5.02
C PHE A 216 9.99 -14.15 4.49
N ALA A 217 9.12 -14.69 5.36
CA ALA A 217 7.81 -15.21 4.98
C ALA A 217 7.87 -16.32 3.88
N ARG A 218 8.94 -17.11 3.86
CA ARG A 218 9.24 -18.05 2.75
C ARG A 218 8.52 -19.40 2.85
N THR A 219 7.82 -19.66 3.95
CA THR A 219 7.19 -20.94 4.26
C THR A 219 5.92 -20.72 5.07
N GLY A 220 4.97 -21.64 4.97
CA GLY A 220 3.73 -21.62 5.74
C GLY A 220 2.55 -20.96 5.03
N PHE A 221 2.77 -20.44 3.82
CA PHE A 221 1.74 -19.91 2.92
C PHE A 221 1.21 -21.02 2.01
N THR A 222 -0.06 -20.94 1.66
CA THR A 222 -0.77 -21.94 0.85
C THR A 222 -0.55 -21.72 -0.64
N GLY A 223 -0.42 -20.47 -1.06
CA GLY A 223 -0.11 -20.09 -2.43
C GLY A 223 0.51 -18.70 -2.50
N ASP A 224 -0.26 -17.78 -3.05
CA ASP A 224 0.16 -16.44 -3.41
C ASP A 224 0.20 -15.54 -2.14
N LEU A 225 1.35 -14.87 -1.96
CA LEU A 225 1.60 -13.85 -0.96
C LEU A 225 1.22 -12.50 -1.56
N GLU A 226 0.06 -12.00 -1.16
CA GLU A 226 -0.46 -10.73 -1.69
C GLU A 226 -0.25 -9.60 -0.67
N GLY A 227 -1.31 -8.85 -0.38
CA GLY A 227 -1.34 -7.61 0.40
C GLY A 227 -0.41 -7.63 1.60
N ILE A 228 0.39 -6.57 1.69
CA ILE A 228 1.31 -6.30 2.78
C ILE A 228 0.94 -4.97 3.42
N SER A 229 0.83 -4.93 4.74
CA SER A 229 0.48 -3.72 5.48
C SER A 229 1.24 -3.65 6.81
N ILE A 230 1.38 -2.43 7.36
CA ILE A 230 2.26 -2.17 8.50
C ILE A 230 1.49 -1.52 9.65
N TYR A 231 1.30 -2.26 10.75
CA TYR A 231 0.76 -1.70 11.99
C TYR A 231 1.89 -1.11 12.82
N THR A 232 1.87 0.19 13.08
CA THR A 232 2.95 0.89 13.78
C THR A 232 2.65 1.03 15.28
N LEU A 233 3.67 0.83 16.12
CA LEU A 233 3.67 1.09 17.55
C LEU A 233 4.82 2.03 17.91
N PRO A 234 4.75 2.75 19.04
CA PRO A 234 5.83 3.63 19.48
C PRO A 234 7.20 2.93 19.57
N GLY A 235 8.24 3.67 19.17
CA GLY A 235 9.64 3.22 19.23
C GLY A 235 10.04 2.30 18.07
N GLY A 236 9.45 2.48 16.89
CA GLY A 236 9.74 1.65 15.71
C GLY A 236 9.23 0.21 15.79
N ARG A 237 8.41 -0.12 16.80
CA ARG A 237 7.83 -1.45 16.99
C ARG A 237 6.57 -1.61 16.15
N GLY A 238 6.06 -2.83 16.08
CA GLY A 238 4.75 -3.10 15.48
C GLY A 238 4.75 -4.39 14.70
N TYR A 239 3.92 -4.43 13.66
CA TYR A 239 3.68 -5.65 12.90
C TYR A 239 3.66 -5.41 11.39
N ILE A 240 4.13 -6.40 10.65
CA ILE A 240 3.95 -6.53 9.20
C ILE A 240 2.94 -7.64 8.99
N LEU A 241 1.84 -7.35 8.32
CA LEU A 241 0.81 -8.33 7.96
C LEU A 241 1.01 -8.71 6.50
N VAL A 242 0.89 -9.99 6.19
CA VAL A 242 1.03 -10.52 4.83
C VAL A 242 -0.13 -11.48 4.55
N SER A 243 -0.85 -11.24 3.46
CA SER A 243 -1.95 -12.11 3.02
C SER A 243 -1.44 -13.50 2.58
N ASP A 244 -2.12 -14.56 3.01
CA ASP A 244 -2.07 -15.90 2.42
C ASP A 244 -3.39 -16.09 1.67
N GLN A 245 -3.39 -15.68 0.40
CA GLN A 245 -4.60 -15.40 -0.39
C GLN A 245 -5.54 -16.61 -0.41
N GLN A 246 -5.04 -17.78 -0.83
CA GLN A 246 -5.83 -19.01 -0.96
C GLN A 246 -6.27 -19.62 0.38
N ALA A 247 -5.73 -19.15 1.50
CA ALA A 247 -6.10 -19.65 2.83
C ALA A 247 -7.07 -18.75 3.58
N ASN A 248 -7.34 -17.55 3.07
CA ASN A 248 -8.09 -16.48 3.74
C ASN A 248 -7.47 -16.17 5.11
N LYS A 249 -6.14 -16.06 5.16
CA LYS A 249 -5.37 -15.82 6.38
C LYS A 249 -4.44 -14.63 6.21
N PHE A 250 -4.04 -14.06 7.34
CA PHE A 250 -2.93 -13.11 7.41
C PHE A 250 -1.88 -13.62 8.38
N HIS A 251 -0.64 -13.61 7.92
CA HIS A 251 0.55 -13.92 8.68
C HIS A 251 1.12 -12.63 9.23
N ILE A 252 1.33 -12.57 10.55
CA ILE A 252 1.73 -11.36 11.26
C ILE A 252 3.15 -11.54 11.78
N PHE A 253 4.05 -10.68 11.34
CA PHE A 253 5.48 -10.69 11.68
C PHE A 253 5.85 -9.46 12.50
N LYS A 254 6.90 -9.54 13.31
CA LYS A 254 7.45 -8.36 14.00
C LYS A 254 7.99 -7.35 13.00
N ARG A 255 7.64 -6.07 13.16
CA ARG A 255 8.14 -4.96 12.32
C ARG A 255 9.59 -4.62 12.61
N GLU A 256 9.96 -4.55 13.89
CA GLU A 256 11.29 -4.12 14.35
C GLU A 256 12.39 -5.18 14.20
N GLY A 257 12.02 -6.41 13.85
CA GLY A 257 12.90 -7.58 13.86
C GLY A 257 13.13 -8.15 15.27
N GLU A 258 14.25 -8.85 15.47
CA GLU A 258 14.65 -9.37 16.78
C GLU A 258 15.71 -8.48 17.46
N PRO A 259 15.87 -8.53 18.80
CA PRO A 259 16.91 -7.79 19.48
C PRO A 259 18.31 -8.05 18.87
N GLY A 260 18.94 -6.99 18.36
CA GLY A 260 20.24 -7.07 17.68
C GLY A 260 20.20 -7.62 16.24
N GLN A 261 19.01 -7.97 15.72
CA GLN A 261 18.79 -8.54 14.39
C GLN A 261 17.57 -7.86 13.70
N PRO A 262 17.70 -6.59 13.26
CA PRO A 262 16.59 -5.76 12.74
C PRO A 262 16.01 -6.23 11.39
N HIS A 263 16.60 -7.26 10.79
CA HIS A 263 16.15 -7.86 9.53
C HIS A 263 15.56 -9.27 9.75
N GLN A 264 15.49 -9.74 11.00
CA GLN A 264 14.88 -11.02 11.35
C GLN A 264 13.42 -10.81 11.76
N HIS A 265 12.51 -10.88 10.78
CA HIS A 265 11.07 -10.72 11.00
C HIS A 265 10.43 -12.05 11.42
N THR A 266 10.25 -12.25 12.74
CA THR A 266 9.65 -13.48 13.30
C THR A 266 8.13 -13.46 13.15
N LEU A 267 7.56 -14.58 12.72
CA LEU A 267 6.11 -14.81 12.73
C LEU A 267 5.61 -14.90 14.17
N VAL A 268 4.68 -14.03 14.54
CA VAL A 268 4.11 -13.97 15.90
C VAL A 268 2.68 -14.48 15.97
N LYS A 269 1.93 -14.40 14.87
CA LYS A 269 0.53 -14.82 14.83
C LYS A 269 0.09 -15.13 13.40
N VAL A 270 -0.86 -16.04 13.25
CA VAL A 270 -1.61 -16.24 12.01
C VAL A 270 -3.08 -16.14 12.35
N ILE A 271 -3.79 -15.28 11.63
CA ILE A 271 -5.23 -15.09 11.79
C ILE A 271 -5.98 -15.57 10.57
N LYS A 272 -7.22 -15.97 10.75
CA LYS A 272 -8.17 -16.19 9.65
C LYS A 272 -9.11 -15.00 9.59
N THR A 273 -9.34 -14.47 8.40
CA THR A 273 -10.31 -13.41 8.15
C THR A 273 -11.59 -14.00 7.57
N SER A 274 -12.62 -13.16 7.48
CA SER A 274 -13.86 -13.49 6.78
C SER A 274 -13.81 -13.18 5.28
N THR A 275 -12.73 -12.56 4.81
CA THR A 275 -12.48 -12.33 3.38
C THR A 275 -12.28 -13.66 2.64
N SER A 276 -12.39 -13.61 1.32
CA SER A 276 -12.10 -14.69 0.39
C SER A 276 -11.07 -14.21 -0.62
N GLU A 277 -9.99 -14.98 -0.81
CA GLU A 277 -8.91 -14.71 -1.76
C GLU A 277 -8.38 -13.27 -1.64
N SER A 278 -8.06 -12.84 -0.41
CA SER A 278 -7.67 -11.45 -0.14
C SER A 278 -6.39 -11.08 -0.86
N ASP A 279 -6.50 -10.12 -1.78
CA ASP A 279 -5.40 -9.52 -2.53
C ASP A 279 -4.81 -8.38 -1.67
N GLY A 280 -5.25 -7.12 -1.83
CA GLY A 280 -4.75 -5.99 -1.05
C GLY A 280 -5.25 -5.89 0.40
N SER A 281 -4.46 -5.19 1.23
CA SER A 281 -4.79 -4.90 2.63
C SER A 281 -4.10 -3.64 3.12
N GLU A 282 -4.71 -2.93 4.07
CA GLU A 282 -4.11 -1.77 4.74
C GLU A 282 -4.47 -1.78 6.23
N VAL A 283 -3.58 -1.24 7.07
CA VAL A 283 -3.81 -1.10 8.50
C VAL A 283 -3.31 0.23 9.03
N THR A 284 -4.10 0.85 9.89
CA THR A 284 -3.67 2.00 10.68
C THR A 284 -3.73 1.67 12.17
N SER A 285 -2.80 2.23 12.95
CA SER A 285 -2.81 2.18 14.42
C SER A 285 -3.43 3.44 15.06
N VAL A 286 -3.92 4.37 14.24
CA VAL A 286 -4.61 5.58 14.70
C VAL A 286 -6.01 5.22 15.17
N ALA A 287 -6.36 5.62 16.39
CA ALA A 287 -7.73 5.54 16.89
C ALA A 287 -8.66 6.45 16.04
N LEU A 288 -9.62 5.85 15.34
CA LEU A 288 -10.49 6.60 14.41
C LEU A 288 -11.78 7.06 15.08
N ASN A 289 -12.45 6.15 15.78
CA ASN A 289 -13.72 6.39 16.46
C ASN A 289 -13.96 5.28 17.49
N GLN A 290 -15.16 5.22 18.07
CA GLN A 290 -15.52 4.18 19.05
C GLN A 290 -15.58 2.76 18.46
N THR A 291 -15.77 2.62 17.15
CA THR A 291 -15.74 1.33 16.44
C THR A 291 -14.31 0.85 16.21
N TYR A 292 -13.36 1.76 16.02
CA TYR A 292 -11.95 1.49 15.74
C TYR A 292 -11.04 2.22 16.73
N PRO A 293 -11.13 1.89 18.04
CA PRO A 293 -10.40 2.61 19.10
C PRO A 293 -8.89 2.36 19.08
N HIS A 294 -8.43 1.27 18.43
CA HIS A 294 -7.03 0.86 18.38
C HIS A 294 -6.47 0.80 16.96
N GLY A 295 -7.21 1.37 16.00
CA GLY A 295 -6.91 1.27 14.59
C GLY A 295 -7.93 0.46 13.79
N LEU A 296 -7.75 0.50 12.48
CA LEU A 296 -8.59 -0.17 11.50
C LEU A 296 -7.69 -1.04 10.63
N PHE A 297 -8.06 -2.31 10.48
CA PHE A 297 -7.51 -3.21 9.46
C PHE A 297 -8.55 -3.39 8.35
N VAL A 298 -8.13 -3.16 7.11
CA VAL A 298 -8.95 -3.31 5.90
C VAL A 298 -8.33 -4.42 5.04
N ALA A 299 -9.14 -5.36 4.60
CA ALA A 299 -8.74 -6.42 3.68
C ALA A 299 -9.75 -6.57 2.55
N MET A 300 -9.27 -6.77 1.33
CA MET A 300 -10.13 -7.01 0.17
C MET A 300 -10.76 -8.42 0.20
N SER A 301 -11.95 -8.58 -0.38
CA SER A 301 -12.56 -9.88 -0.67
C SER A 301 -13.05 -9.97 -2.12
N ASP A 302 -12.87 -11.13 -2.75
CA ASP A 302 -13.26 -11.46 -4.15
C ASP A 302 -14.75 -11.28 -4.53
N ASN A 303 -15.58 -10.85 -3.58
CA ASN A 303 -16.99 -10.55 -3.75
C ASN A 303 -17.25 -9.05 -3.96
N LYS A 304 -16.21 -8.30 -4.37
CA LYS A 304 -16.22 -6.87 -4.70
C LYS A 304 -16.25 -5.94 -3.50
N THR A 305 -15.90 -6.42 -2.32
CA THR A 305 -16.00 -5.64 -1.07
C THR A 305 -14.67 -5.58 -0.34
N PHE A 306 -14.58 -4.63 0.59
CA PHE A 306 -13.54 -4.59 1.60
C PHE A 306 -14.16 -4.90 2.96
N HIS A 307 -13.45 -5.64 3.80
CA HIS A 307 -13.87 -5.98 5.15
C HIS A 307 -13.04 -5.17 6.16
N TYR A 308 -13.74 -4.48 7.07
CA TYR A 308 -13.16 -3.63 8.10
C TYR A 308 -13.21 -4.34 9.45
N TYR A 309 -12.03 -4.45 10.07
CA TYR A 309 -11.84 -5.07 11.37
C TYR A 309 -11.29 -4.02 12.35
N ASP A 310 -11.81 -4.02 13.58
CA ASP A 310 -11.10 -3.34 14.67
C ASP A 310 -9.78 -4.08 14.90
N TRP A 311 -8.69 -3.33 15.05
CA TRP A 311 -7.39 -3.93 15.34
C TRP A 311 -7.46 -4.82 16.60
N SER A 312 -8.32 -4.49 17.57
CA SER A 312 -8.51 -5.31 18.77
C SER A 312 -8.90 -6.77 18.46
N ASP A 313 -9.72 -6.98 17.43
CA ASP A 313 -10.17 -8.32 16.99
C ASP A 313 -9.01 -9.10 16.37
N ILE A 314 -8.09 -8.40 15.69
CA ILE A 314 -6.89 -8.96 15.06
C ILE A 314 -5.82 -9.26 16.10
N ALA A 315 -5.58 -8.30 16.99
CA ALA A 315 -4.55 -8.36 18.02
C ALA A 315 -4.84 -9.43 19.08
N GLY A 316 -6.10 -9.54 19.52
CA GLY A 316 -6.48 -10.45 20.60
C GLY A 316 -5.70 -10.14 21.89
N THR A 317 -5.21 -11.18 22.56
CA THR A 317 -4.36 -11.02 23.76
C THR A 317 -2.87 -11.22 23.49
N GLU A 318 -2.50 -11.57 22.26
CA GLU A 318 -1.10 -11.91 21.92
C GLU A 318 -0.33 -10.73 21.32
N LEU A 319 -1.01 -9.80 20.65
CA LEU A 319 -0.38 -8.64 20.03
C LEU A 319 -0.63 -7.37 20.84
N GLU A 320 0.35 -6.49 20.81
CA GLU A 320 0.27 -5.15 21.37
C GLU A 320 -0.61 -4.24 20.49
N MET A 321 -1.11 -3.18 21.10
CA MET A 321 -2.02 -2.22 20.47
C MET A 321 -1.69 -0.82 20.96
N THR A 322 -1.96 0.21 20.15
CA THR A 322 -1.81 1.59 20.59
C THR A 322 -2.76 1.91 21.76
N GLY A 323 -2.28 2.64 22.76
CA GLY A 323 -3.12 3.09 23.89
C GLY A 323 -3.46 2.01 24.93
N ARG A 324 -2.82 0.84 24.90
CA ARG A 324 -2.95 -0.21 25.91
C ARG A 324 -1.60 -0.65 26.45
#